data_AF-A0A455X351-F1
#
_entry.id   AF-A0A455X351-F1
#
_cell.length_a   1.000
_cell.length_b   1.000
_cell.length_c   1.000
_cell.angle_alpha   90.00
_cell.angle_beta   90.00
_cell.angle_gamma   90.00
#
_symmetry.space_group_name_H-M   'P 1'
#
loop_
_entity.id
_entity.type
_entity.pdbx_description
1 polymer ?
#
loop_
_entity_poly.entity_id
_entity_poly.type
_entity_poly.pdbx_seq_one_letter_code
_entity_poly.pdbx_strand_id
1 'polypeptide(L)'
;MEVKNYAKEQQSISGFIPINVGAGKSNLDAALWWPESAAQTHNDIDVHLIDPSGIERAKGYSGVSVFERTGVSGALQTGTWVIRIRGYNVPTGSQTVYWATHVRN
;
A
#
# COMPACT_ATOMS: atom_id res chain seq x y z
N MET A 1 -21.40 9.24 0.89
CA MET A 1 -20.07 8.80 0.43
C MET A 1 -19.45 8.04 1.60
N GLU A 2 -19.42 6.71 1.55
CA GLU A 2 -18.91 5.90 2.66
C GLU A 2 -17.38 5.81 2.53
N VAL A 3 -16.67 6.60 3.32
CA VAL A 3 -15.21 6.50 3.47
C VAL A 3 -14.95 5.37 4.46
N LYS A 4 -14.55 4.20 3.97
CA LYS A 4 -14.12 3.10 4.83
C LYS A 4 -12.64 3.28 5.15
N ASN A 5 -12.35 3.93 6.27
CA ASN A 5 -11.00 4.04 6.81
C ASN A 5 -10.60 2.71 7.45
N TYR A 6 -9.72 1.96 6.80
CA TYR A 6 -9.12 0.75 7.36
C TYR A 6 -7.67 1.05 7.75
N ALA A 7 -7.43 1.37 9.02
CA ALA A 7 -6.09 1.31 9.59
C ALA A 7 -5.94 -0.06 10.26
N LYS A 8 -4.95 -0.85 9.83
CA LYS A 8 -4.65 -2.16 10.42
C LYS A 8 -3.15 -2.28 10.69
N GLU A 9 -2.79 -2.69 11.91
CA GLU A 9 -1.43 -3.08 12.29
C GLU A 9 -1.08 -4.42 11.63
N GLN A 10 0.05 -4.50 10.94
CA GLN A 10 0.56 -5.76 10.38
C GLN A 10 2.02 -5.96 10.83
N GLN A 11 2.28 -7.07 11.52
CA GLN A 11 3.55 -7.38 12.20
C GLN A 11 4.55 -8.19 11.34
N SER A 12 4.36 -8.28 10.02
CA SER A 12 5.21 -9.11 9.17
C SER A 12 5.84 -8.30 8.04
N ILE A 13 7.15 -8.47 7.88
CA ILE A 13 8.09 -7.99 6.83
C ILE A 13 7.55 -7.93 5.39
N SER A 14 6.47 -8.64 5.08
CA SER A 14 5.66 -8.39 3.89
C SER A 14 4.21 -8.80 4.17
N GLY A 15 3.28 -8.01 3.65
CA GLY A 15 1.85 -8.18 3.87
C GLY A 15 1.04 -8.02 2.59
N PHE A 16 -0.05 -8.77 2.48
CA PHE A 16 -1.02 -8.65 1.39
C PHE A 16 -2.36 -8.21 1.98
N ILE A 17 -2.89 -7.12 1.47
CA ILE A 17 -4.16 -6.55 1.89
C ILE A 17 -5.12 -6.64 0.69
N PRO A 18 -6.12 -7.54 0.73
CA PRO A 18 -7.09 -7.67 -0.36
C PRO A 18 -8.11 -6.53 -0.33
N ILE A 19 -8.33 -5.89 -1.47
CA ILE A 19 -9.31 -4.82 -1.68
C ILE A 19 -10.28 -5.25 -2.79
N ASN A 20 -11.56 -5.40 -2.46
CA ASN A 20 -12.58 -5.73 -3.46
C ASN A 20 -13.01 -4.48 -4.22
N VAL A 21 -12.74 -4.46 -5.53
CA VAL A 21 -13.15 -3.39 -6.44
C VAL A 21 -14.36 -3.87 -7.24
N GLY A 22 -15.48 -3.19 -7.06
CA GLY A 22 -16.72 -3.44 -7.80
C GLY A 22 -16.70 -2.85 -9.22
N ALA A 23 -17.71 -3.21 -10.01
CA ALA A 23 -17.87 -2.70 -11.36
C ALA A 23 -18.03 -1.16 -11.39
N GLY A 24 -17.51 -0.53 -12.45
CA GLY A 24 -17.64 0.91 -12.68
C GLY A 24 -16.78 1.82 -11.80
N LYS A 25 -15.85 1.25 -11.01
CA LYS A 25 -14.88 2.02 -10.21
C LYS A 25 -13.70 2.51 -11.06
N SER A 26 -13.16 3.65 -10.66
CA SER A 26 -12.07 4.30 -11.36
C SER A 26 -11.09 4.93 -10.37
N ASN A 27 -9.81 4.74 -10.63
CA ASN A 27 -8.71 5.13 -9.74
C ASN A 27 -8.67 4.38 -8.39
N LEU A 28 -7.48 3.90 -8.06
CA LEU A 28 -7.15 3.27 -6.79
C LEU A 28 -5.88 3.92 -6.26
N ASP A 29 -6.00 4.56 -5.10
CA ASP A 29 -4.88 5.17 -4.39
C ASP A 29 -4.53 4.32 -3.16
N ALA A 30 -3.24 4.18 -2.87
CA ALA A 30 -2.74 3.55 -1.65
C ALA A 30 -1.56 4.35 -1.09
N ALA A 31 -1.52 4.44 0.24
CA ALA A 31 -0.42 5.04 0.96
C ALA A 31 -0.09 4.22 2.20
N LEU A 32 1.17 4.26 2.61
CA LEU A 32 1.63 3.73 3.88
C LEU A 32 2.58 4.69 4.56
N TRP A 33 2.69 4.59 5.88
CA TRP A 33 3.62 5.34 6.70
C TRP A 33 4.00 4.55 7.96
N TRP A 34 5.13 4.88 8.56
CA TRP A 34 5.59 4.19 9.76
C TRP A 34 6.23 5.15 10.77
N PRO A 35 6.23 4.80 12.08
CA PRO A 35 6.53 5.76 13.15
C PRO A 35 8.03 5.84 13.44
N GLU A 36 8.84 6.09 12.41
CA GLU A 36 10.25 6.46 12.59
C GLU A 36 10.40 7.98 12.59
N SER A 37 11.34 8.47 13.39
CA SER A 37 11.69 9.90 13.45
C SER A 37 12.76 10.24 12.42
N ALA A 38 12.85 11.52 12.03
CA ALA A 38 13.86 12.02 11.10
C ALA A 38 15.32 11.83 11.58
N ALA A 39 15.54 11.49 12.86
CA ALA A 39 16.86 11.21 13.41
C ALA A 39 17.28 9.73 13.30
N GLN A 40 16.35 8.84 12.95
CA GLN A 40 16.64 7.41 12.77
C GLN A 40 17.12 7.13 11.35
N THR A 41 17.92 6.09 11.18
CA THR A 41 18.08 5.46 9.86
C THR A 41 16.77 4.80 9.49
N HIS A 42 16.24 5.13 8.31
CA HIS A 42 14.95 4.63 7.89
C HIS A 42 15.01 3.21 7.35
N ASN A 43 14.05 2.38 7.77
CA ASN A 43 13.78 1.12 7.10
C ASN A 43 13.24 1.40 5.69
N ASP A 44 13.56 0.52 4.73
CA ASP A 44 13.10 0.64 3.35
C ASP A 44 11.87 -0.25 3.14
N ILE A 45 10.72 0.37 2.89
CA ILE A 45 9.42 -0.29 2.76
C ILE A 45 8.70 0.25 1.53
N ASP A 46 8.31 -0.66 0.64
CA ASP A 46 7.60 -0.38 -0.59
C ASP A 46 6.09 -0.64 -0.46
N VAL A 47 5.31 0.06 -1.27
CA VAL A 47 3.89 -0.24 -1.54
C VAL A 47 3.72 -0.63 -3.00
N HIS A 48 2.97 -1.70 -3.27
CA HIS A 48 2.64 -2.14 -4.62
C HIS A 48 1.13 -2.36 -4.78
N LEU A 49 0.59 -2.02 -5.95
CA LEU A 49 -0.78 -2.32 -6.35
C LEU A 49 -0.78 -3.41 -7.40
N ILE A 50 -1.40 -4.55 -7.06
CA ILE A 50 -1.49 -5.73 -7.92
C ILE A 50 -2.96 -5.90 -8.32
N ASP A 51 -3.21 -6.05 -9.62
CA ASP A 51 -4.56 -6.22 -10.16
C ASP A 51 -5.10 -7.65 -9.94
N PRO A 52 -6.40 -7.90 -10.23
CA PRO A 52 -7.00 -9.22 -10.04
C PRO A 52 -6.40 -10.33 -10.91
N SER A 53 -5.63 -9.99 -11.96
CA SER A 53 -4.89 -10.96 -12.77
C SER A 53 -3.49 -11.27 -12.22
N GLY A 54 -3.08 -10.62 -11.13
CA GLY A 54 -1.78 -10.80 -10.50
C GLY A 54 -0.69 -9.88 -11.07
N ILE A 55 -1.05 -8.90 -11.91
CA ILE A 55 -0.08 -7.97 -12.52
C ILE A 55 0.10 -6.73 -11.64
N GLU A 56 1.35 -6.35 -11.37
CA GLU A 56 1.67 -5.08 -10.71
C GLU A 56 1.36 -3.90 -11.64
N ARG A 57 0.50 -3.00 -11.18
CA ARG A 57 0.03 -1.83 -11.96
C ARG A 57 0.67 -0.52 -11.50
N ALA A 58 1.09 -0.44 -10.25
CA ALA A 58 1.76 0.73 -9.70
C ALA A 58 2.57 0.35 -8.45
N LYS A 59 3.57 1.16 -8.11
CA LYS A 59 4.35 1.04 -6.87
C LYS A 59 4.84 2.40 -6.36
N GLY A 60 5.09 2.48 -5.05
CA GLY A 60 5.86 3.54 -4.38
C GLY A 60 7.05 2.87 -3.69
N TYR A 61 8.25 3.41 -3.87
CA TYR A 61 9.52 2.76 -3.52
C TYR A 61 10.65 3.79 -3.29
N SER A 62 10.37 4.86 -2.55
CA SER A 62 11.38 5.87 -2.24
C SER A 62 12.41 5.34 -1.23
N GLY A 63 13.70 5.57 -1.49
CA GLY A 63 14.77 4.97 -0.68
C GLY A 63 15.06 5.65 0.67
N VAL A 64 14.58 6.88 0.92
CA VAL A 64 14.79 7.59 2.20
C VAL A 64 13.55 8.41 2.55
N SER A 65 12.57 7.74 3.15
CA SER A 65 11.30 8.33 3.58
C SER A 65 10.71 7.50 4.73
N VAL A 66 9.68 8.02 5.39
CA VAL A 66 8.80 7.26 6.31
C VAL A 66 7.39 7.09 5.76
N PHE A 67 7.25 7.33 4.46
CA PHE A 67 5.99 7.41 3.76
C PHE A 67 6.16 6.95 2.31
N GLU A 68 5.23 6.11 1.86
CA GLU A 68 5.07 5.77 0.46
C GLU A 68 3.65 6.03 0.00
N ARG A 69 3.51 6.41 -1.27
CA ARG A 69 2.20 6.44 -1.94
C ARG A 69 2.30 5.99 -3.38
N THR A 70 1.24 5.38 -3.86
CA THR A 70 1.09 5.03 -5.26
C THR A 70 -0.37 5.02 -5.67
N GLY A 71 -0.63 5.01 -6.97
CA GLY A 71 -1.99 4.95 -7.47
C GLY A 71 -2.07 4.49 -8.92
N VAL A 72 -3.19 3.86 -9.24
CA VAL A 72 -3.60 3.56 -10.62
C VAL A 72 -4.70 4.54 -10.98
N SER A 73 -4.64 5.11 -12.18
CA SER A 73 -5.70 5.98 -12.72
C SER A 73 -6.47 5.31 -13.86
N GLY A 74 -7.72 5.72 -14.03
CA GLY A 74 -8.61 5.17 -15.06
C GLY A 74 -9.46 3.99 -14.58
N ALA A 75 -10.14 3.34 -15.54
CA ALA A 75 -11.05 2.23 -15.27
C ALA A 75 -10.31 1.07 -14.59
N LEU A 76 -10.80 0.65 -13.43
CA LEU A 76 -10.24 -0.47 -12.70
C LEU A 76 -10.90 -1.78 -13.13
N GLN A 77 -10.10 -2.84 -13.24
CA GLN A 77 -10.62 -4.20 -13.40
C GLN A 77 -11.44 -4.58 -12.17
N THR A 78 -12.66 -5.09 -12.38
CA THR A 78 -13.49 -5.67 -11.33
C THR A 78 -12.81 -6.90 -10.73
N GLY A 79 -12.78 -7.00 -9.41
CA GLY A 79 -12.22 -8.15 -8.70
C GLY A 79 -11.42 -7.74 -7.47
N THR A 80 -10.69 -8.69 -6.92
CA THR A 80 -9.81 -8.47 -5.76
C THR A 80 -8.48 -7.91 -6.23
N TRP A 81 -8.24 -6.64 -5.94
CA TRP A 81 -6.93 -6.02 -6.00
C TRP A 81 -6.16 -6.33 -4.72
N VAL A 82 -4.84 -6.22 -4.79
CA VAL A 82 -3.98 -6.44 -3.64
C VAL A 82 -3.06 -5.25 -3.45
N ILE A 83 -3.08 -4.68 -2.24
CA ILE A 83 -2.01 -3.80 -1.77
C ILE A 83 -0.97 -4.71 -1.14
N ARG A 84 0.21 -4.79 -1.76
CA ARG A 84 1.35 -5.52 -1.20
C ARG A 84 2.28 -4.52 -0.52
N ILE A 85 2.46 -4.68 0.79
CA ILE A 85 3.48 -3.99 1.58
C ILE A 85 4.71 -4.89 1.60
N ARG A 86 5.88 -4.35 1.24
CA ARG A 86 7.14 -5.10 1.18
C ARG A 86 8.22 -4.36 1.93
N GLY A 87 8.80 -4.95 2.97
CA GLY A 87 10.06 -4.47 3.55
C GLY A 87 11.22 -4.83 2.64
N TYR A 88 11.71 -3.89 1.85
CA TYR A 88 12.85 -4.10 0.95
C TYR A 88 14.16 -4.26 1.74
N ASN A 89 14.40 -3.40 2.72
CA ASN A 89 15.54 -3.46 3.62
C ASN A 89 15.13 -3.07 5.05
N VAL A 90 14.87 -4.07 5.88
CA VAL A 90 14.52 -3.93 7.30
C VAL A 90 15.54 -4.72 8.10
N PRO A 91 16.75 -4.16 8.34
CA PRO A 91 17.90 -4.94 8.81
C PRO A 91 17.74 -5.53 10.20
N THR A 92 16.83 -5.02 11.02
CA THR A 92 16.59 -5.53 12.38
C THR A 92 15.11 -5.59 12.71
N GLY A 93 14.65 -6.74 13.18
CA GLY A 93 13.31 -6.91 13.74
C GLY A 93 12.17 -6.75 12.72
N SER A 94 11.01 -6.36 13.23
CA SER A 94 9.82 -6.04 12.43
C SER A 94 9.57 -4.53 12.42
N GLN A 95 8.98 -4.01 11.34
CA GLN A 95 8.56 -2.62 11.27
C GLN A 95 7.02 -2.52 11.28
N THR A 96 6.47 -1.76 12.22
CA THR A 96 5.05 -1.41 12.20
C THR A 96 4.78 -0.43 11.08
N VAL A 97 3.78 -0.73 10.26
CA VAL A 97 3.35 0.11 9.14
C VAL A 97 1.85 0.38 9.26
N TYR A 98 1.47 1.64 9.08
CA TYR A 98 0.11 2.08 8.90
C TYR A 98 -0.16 2.29 7.42
N TRP A 99 -1.40 2.10 7.00
CA TRP A 99 -1.78 2.22 5.60
C TRP A 99 -3.19 2.78 5.45
N ALA A 100 -3.45 3.33 4.27
CA ALA A 100 -4.77 3.75 3.84
C ALA A 100 -4.94 3.47 2.35
N THR A 101 -6.18 3.26 1.93
CA THR A 101 -6.52 3.10 0.52
C THR A 101 -7.83 3.80 0.20
N HIS A 102 -7.95 4.24 -1.05
CA HIS A 102 -9.16 4.88 -1.54
C HIS A 102 -9.48 4.40 -2.95
N VAL A 103 -10.66 3.80 -3.11
CA VAL A 103 -11.26 3.45 -4.41
C VAL A 103 -12.32 4.50 -4.72
N ARG A 104 -12.21 5.18 -5.86
CA ARG A 104 -13.12 6.27 -6.23
C ARG A 104 -13.71 6.06 -7.63
N ASN A 105 -14.32 7.13 -8.15
CA ASN A 105 -14.80 7.25 -9.53
C ASN A 105 -14.07 8.42 -10.18
#